data_AF-A0A2S2NJ22-F1
#
_entry.id   AF-A0A2S2NJ22-F1
#
_cell.length_a   1.000
_cell.length_b   1.000
_cell.length_c   1.000
_cell.angle_alpha   90.00
_cell.angle_beta   90.00
_cell.angle_gamma   90.00
#
_symmetry.space_group_name_H-M   'P 1'
#
loop_
_entity.id
_entity.type
_entity.pdbx_description
1 polymer ?
#
loop_
_entity_poly.entity_id
_entity_poly.type
_entity_poly.pdbx_seq_one_letter_code
_entity_poly.pdbx_strand_id
1 'polypeptide(L)'
;TVVMAHHKCAHVFLATAVVLVAGKFGQQRECRAVLDSGSQVNFISKRLANLLMLPAKKVSLPISGIGSTEARSTSYVEVSVQSRMSKYQLRLICYVLPNMVSDLAACAEPKDGWKIPNELLRSLADPQFYQRRGVDLLIGGDVFFDIIGSERKMIGTGPLSLQDSALGWIVTGELGVNCFLGTNSLGEDMESSWRTELVDDCANFGQTSKSNRKSLEEQEAVEHFMQNTIRDDEGRFA
;
A
#
# COMPACT_ATOMS: atom_id res chain seq x y z
N THR A 1 -1.10 -3.01 -7.99
CA THR A 1 -1.57 -1.61 -7.98
C THR A 1 -1.43 -1.13 -6.56
N VAL A 2 -0.66 -0.06 -6.34
CA VAL A 2 -0.61 0.59 -5.04
C VAL A 2 -1.96 1.25 -4.80
N VAL A 3 -2.66 0.81 -3.76
CA VAL A 3 -3.94 1.37 -3.36
C VAL A 3 -3.69 2.22 -2.13
N MET A 4 -3.95 3.52 -2.22
CA MET A 4 -3.91 4.42 -1.08
C MET A 4 -5.34 4.72 -0.65
N ALA A 5 -5.68 4.33 0.58
CA ALA A 5 -6.91 4.75 1.24
C ALA A 5 -6.55 5.81 2.28
N HIS A 6 -7.30 6.92 2.29
CA HIS A 6 -7.12 7.98 3.28
C HIS A 6 -8.12 7.77 4.42
N HIS A 7 -7.63 7.25 5.56
CA HIS A 7 -8.40 7.24 6.80
C HIS A 7 -8.04 8.45 7.64
N LYS A 8 -9.04 9.18 8.17
CA LYS A 8 -8.83 10.42 8.94
C LYS A 8 -7.96 10.27 10.20
N CYS A 9 -7.69 9.05 10.66
CA CYS A 9 -6.95 8.79 11.91
C CYS A 9 -5.75 7.84 11.75
N ALA A 10 -5.36 7.46 10.53
CA ALA A 10 -4.29 6.50 10.30
C ALA A 10 -3.45 6.83 9.07
N HIS A 11 -2.14 6.63 9.19
CA HIS A 11 -1.18 6.71 8.10
C HIS A 11 -0.54 5.34 7.88
N VAL A 12 -0.64 4.80 6.66
CA VAL A 12 -0.03 3.52 6.29
C VAL A 12 1.25 3.76 5.51
N PHE A 13 2.37 3.24 6.01
CA PHE A 13 3.65 3.27 5.31
C PHE A 13 3.72 2.17 4.25
N LEU A 14 3.90 2.59 3.00
CA LEU A 14 4.18 1.68 1.90
C LEU A 14 5.63 1.19 1.95
N ALA A 15 5.84 -0.02 1.42
CA ALA A 15 7.17 -0.58 1.26
C ALA A 15 7.96 0.23 0.22
N THR A 16 8.79 1.16 0.69
CA THR A 16 9.56 2.08 -0.15
C THR A 16 11.05 1.88 0.00
N ALA A 17 11.77 2.12 -1.09
CA ALA A 17 13.23 2.05 -1.15
C ALA A 17 13.77 3.15 -2.06
N VAL A 18 14.89 3.77 -1.69
CA VAL A 18 15.66 4.61 -2.61
C VAL A 18 16.72 3.71 -3.25
N VAL A 19 16.70 3.65 -4.58
CA VAL A 19 17.57 2.79 -5.40
C VAL A 19 18.33 3.60 -6.42
N LEU A 20 19.43 3.04 -6.93
CA LEU A 20 20.21 3.62 -8.02
C LEU A 20 19.77 3.00 -9.34
N VAL A 21 19.44 3.82 -10.33
CA VAL A 21 19.08 3.36 -11.68
C VAL A 21 20.11 3.88 -12.67
N ALA A 22 20.64 2.96 -13.47
CA ALA A 22 21.63 3.28 -14.51
C ALA A 22 20.94 3.81 -15.78
N GLY A 23 21.47 4.92 -16.31
CA GLY A 23 21.08 5.50 -17.59
C GLY A 23 21.95 5.01 -18.74
N LYS A 24 21.59 5.43 -19.96
CA LYS A 24 22.22 4.97 -21.21
C LYS A 24 23.73 5.20 -21.29
N PHE A 25 24.24 6.27 -20.68
CA PHE A 25 25.66 6.64 -20.73
C PHE A 25 26.41 6.28 -19.44
N GLY A 26 25.87 5.34 -18.64
CA GLY A 26 26.47 4.91 -17.38
C GLY A 26 26.23 5.86 -16.21
N GLN A 27 25.53 6.98 -16.41
CA GLN A 27 25.13 7.85 -15.30
C GLN A 27 24.14 7.12 -14.38
N GLN A 28 24.37 7.16 -13.08
CA GLN A 28 23.43 6.64 -12.10
C GLN A 28 22.59 7.77 -11.51
N ARG A 29 21.31 7.50 -11.26
CA ARG A 29 20.42 8.41 -10.54
C ARG A 29 19.75 7.68 -9.40
N GLU A 30 19.70 8.32 -8.25
CA GLU A 30 18.82 7.88 -7.17
C GLU A 30 17.37 8.18 -7.52
N CYS A 31 16.50 7.22 -7.25
CA CYS A 31 15.07 7.42 -7.34
C CYS A 31 14.34 6.64 -6.24
N ARG A 32 13.14 7.11 -5.88
CA ARG A 32 12.27 6.41 -4.94
C ARG A 32 11.48 5.35 -5.67
N ALA A 33 11.55 4.12 -5.16
CA ALA A 33 10.80 2.97 -5.59
C ALA A 33 9.74 2.61 -4.55
N VAL A 34 8.59 2.12 -5.01
CA VAL A 34 7.62 1.40 -4.19
C VAL A 34 7.63 -0.08 -4.60
N LEU A 35 7.65 -0.96 -3.60
CA LEU A 35 7.57 -2.41 -3.76
C LEU A 35 6.11 -2.81 -3.58
N ASP A 36 5.51 -3.38 -4.62
CA ASP A 36 4.08 -3.68 -4.67
C ASP A 36 3.84 -5.11 -5.18
N SER A 37 3.63 -6.03 -4.25
CA SER A 37 3.27 -7.43 -4.55
C SER A 37 1.93 -7.57 -5.28
N GLY A 38 1.07 -6.54 -5.24
CA GLY A 38 -0.22 -6.51 -5.92
C GLY A 38 -0.15 -6.02 -7.38
N SER A 39 1.04 -5.69 -7.90
CA SER A 39 1.24 -5.35 -9.31
C SER A 39 1.82 -6.53 -10.09
N GLN A 40 1.26 -6.82 -11.26
CA GLN A 40 1.76 -7.90 -12.13
C GLN A 40 3.02 -7.52 -12.93
N VAL A 41 3.29 -6.23 -13.08
CA VAL A 41 4.40 -5.71 -13.88
C VAL A 41 5.05 -4.52 -13.17
N ASN A 42 6.27 -4.20 -13.58
CA ASN A 42 7.00 -3.03 -13.10
C ASN A 42 6.66 -1.78 -13.92
N PHE A 43 6.69 -0.62 -13.27
CA PHE A 43 6.49 0.67 -13.93
C PHE A 43 7.62 1.64 -13.63
N ILE A 44 7.90 2.53 -14.59
CA ILE A 44 8.83 3.64 -14.45
C ILE A 44 8.16 4.93 -14.89
N SER A 45 8.45 6.04 -14.20
CA SER A 45 7.96 7.35 -14.61
C SER A 45 8.60 7.77 -15.94
N LYS A 46 7.79 8.35 -16.84
CA LYS A 46 8.28 8.91 -18.10
C LYS A 46 9.36 9.97 -17.86
N ARG A 47 9.24 10.73 -16.77
CA ARG A 47 10.25 11.70 -16.34
C ARG A 47 11.60 11.05 -16.09
N LEU A 48 11.66 10.00 -15.26
CA LEU A 48 12.93 9.31 -14.97
C LEU A 48 13.50 8.62 -16.21
N ALA A 49 12.65 7.96 -17.00
CA ALA A 49 13.08 7.31 -18.24
C ALA A 49 13.72 8.28 -19.24
N ASN A 50 13.13 9.47 -19.40
CA ASN A 50 13.69 10.53 -20.23
C ASN A 50 15.00 11.09 -19.66
N LEU A 51 15.05 11.36 -18.34
CA LEU A 51 16.24 11.88 -17.66
C LEU A 51 17.45 10.94 -17.83
N LEU A 52 17.21 9.64 -17.78
CA LEU A 52 18.22 8.59 -17.96
C LEU A 52 18.49 8.24 -19.43
N MET A 53 17.71 8.82 -20.36
CA MET A 53 17.78 8.58 -21.80
C MET A 53 17.68 7.09 -22.16
N LEU A 54 16.80 6.37 -21.44
CA LEU A 54 16.63 4.93 -21.62
C LEU A 54 16.06 4.62 -23.01
N PRO A 55 16.59 3.60 -23.72
CA PRO A 55 16.04 3.17 -25.00
C PRO A 55 14.66 2.54 -24.80
N ALA A 56 13.62 3.23 -25.25
CA ALA A 56 12.24 2.75 -25.17
C ALA A 56 11.86 1.91 -26.39
N LYS A 57 11.17 0.79 -26.13
CA LYS A 57 10.58 -0.07 -27.15
C LYS A 57 9.07 0.11 -27.15
N LYS A 58 8.46 0.21 -28.33
CA LYS A 58 7.00 0.37 -28.47
C LYS A 58 6.27 -0.88 -28.01
N VAL A 59 5.17 -0.70 -27.29
CA VAL A 59 4.25 -1.77 -26.88
C VAL A 59 2.85 -1.17 -26.72
N SER A 60 1.82 -2.00 -26.65
CA SER A 60 0.50 -1.57 -26.21
C SER A 60 0.08 -2.46 -25.06
N LEU A 61 0.30 -2.00 -23.82
CA LEU A 61 -0.12 -2.70 -22.63
C LEU A 61 -1.35 -1.99 -22.02
N PRO A 62 -2.55 -2.60 -22.07
CA PRO A 62 -3.68 -2.13 -21.27
C PRO A 62 -3.39 -2.36 -19.78
N ILE A 63 -3.71 -1.38 -18.95
CA ILE A 63 -3.47 -1.39 -17.50
C ILE A 63 -4.80 -1.16 -16.82
N SER A 64 -5.21 -2.14 -16.02
CA SER A 64 -6.44 -2.09 -15.24
C SER A 64 -6.10 -2.08 -13.76
N GLY A 65 -6.68 -1.14 -13.03
CA GLY A 65 -6.59 -1.04 -11.57
C GLY A 65 -7.94 -1.24 -10.90
N ILE A 66 -7.98 -0.97 -9.59
CA ILE A 66 -9.25 -0.89 -8.85
C ILE A 66 -10.05 0.31 -9.38
N GLY A 67 -11.37 0.15 -9.53
CA GLY A 67 -12.27 1.24 -9.97
C GLY A 67 -12.43 1.38 -11.48
N SER A 68 -12.23 0.30 -12.26
CA SER A 68 -12.51 0.25 -13.71
C SER A 68 -11.81 1.32 -14.57
N THR A 69 -10.77 1.96 -14.04
CA THR A 69 -9.97 2.91 -14.81
C THR A 69 -9.00 2.13 -15.69
N GLU A 70 -9.13 2.28 -17.01
CA GLU A 70 -8.19 1.75 -17.97
C GLU A 70 -7.15 2.80 -18.36
N ALA A 71 -5.91 2.55 -17.97
CA ALA A 71 -4.76 3.26 -18.52
C ALA A 71 -4.11 2.41 -19.62
N ARG A 72 -3.22 3.02 -20.41
CA ARG A 72 -2.43 2.30 -21.41
C ARG A 72 -0.99 2.77 -21.39
N SER A 73 -0.06 1.82 -21.29
CA SER A 73 1.35 2.11 -21.56
C SER A 73 1.67 1.83 -23.02
N THR A 74 2.37 2.77 -23.66
CA THR A 74 2.73 2.74 -25.08
C THR A 74 4.19 2.33 -25.32
N SER A 75 4.96 2.13 -24.26
CA SER A 75 6.37 1.76 -24.35
C SER A 75 6.87 1.09 -23.07
N TYR A 76 7.87 0.23 -23.20
CA TYR A 76 8.66 -0.28 -22.07
C TYR A 76 10.14 0.03 -22.25
N VAL A 77 10.88 -0.05 -21.16
CA VAL A 77 12.34 0.09 -21.09
C VAL A 77 12.93 -1.05 -20.28
N GLU A 78 14.18 -1.38 -20.56
CA GLU A 78 14.98 -2.26 -19.70
C GLU A 78 15.83 -1.39 -18.78
N VAL A 79 15.76 -1.64 -17.47
CA VAL A 79 16.47 -0.87 -16.45
C VAL A 79 17.31 -1.76 -15.56
N SER A 80 18.49 -1.28 -15.18
CA SER A 80 19.31 -1.89 -14.14
C SER A 80 19.13 -1.09 -12.86
N VAL A 81 18.62 -1.75 -11.83
CA VAL A 81 18.38 -1.20 -10.50
C VAL A 81 19.44 -1.77 -9.55
N GLN A 82 20.04 -0.91 -8.74
CA GLN A 82 21.07 -1.27 -7.79
C GLN A 82 20.70 -0.78 -6.39
N SER A 83 20.97 -1.60 -5.38
CA SER A 83 20.87 -1.22 -3.98
C SER A 83 21.85 -0.10 -3.65
N ARG A 84 21.44 0.88 -2.84
CA ARG A 84 22.38 1.86 -2.26
C ARG A 84 23.22 1.26 -1.13
N MET A 85 22.79 0.13 -0.57
CA MET A 85 23.32 -0.46 0.66
C MET A 85 24.28 -1.62 0.39
N SER A 86 24.21 -2.24 -0.78
CA SER A 86 24.97 -3.44 -1.11
C SER A 86 25.31 -3.51 -2.60
N LYS A 87 26.01 -4.58 -3.00
CA LYS A 87 26.27 -4.89 -4.42
C LYS A 87 25.06 -5.54 -5.11
N TYR A 88 23.94 -5.69 -4.41
CA TYR A 88 22.73 -6.27 -4.99
C TYR A 88 22.24 -5.41 -6.16
N GLN A 89 21.95 -6.07 -7.27
CA GLN A 89 21.47 -5.46 -8.49
C GLN A 89 20.45 -6.39 -9.14
N LEU A 90 19.49 -5.80 -9.84
CA LEU A 90 18.49 -6.53 -10.59
C LEU A 90 18.17 -5.79 -11.90
N ARG A 91 17.76 -6.54 -12.92
CA ARG A 91 17.33 -5.99 -14.20
C ARG A 91 15.82 -6.14 -14.31
N LEU A 92 15.14 -5.05 -14.66
CA LEU A 92 13.68 -5.02 -14.82
C LEU A 92 13.31 -4.63 -16.24
N ILE A 93 12.21 -5.22 -16.70
CA ILE A 93 11.41 -4.65 -17.77
C ILE A 93 10.34 -3.76 -17.10
N CYS A 94 10.40 -2.46 -17.38
CA CYS A 94 9.47 -1.48 -16.82
C CYS A 94 8.62 -0.85 -17.91
N TYR A 95 7.31 -0.85 -17.72
CA TYR A 95 6.38 -0.12 -18.58
C TYR A 95 6.38 1.36 -18.20
N VAL A 96 6.45 2.22 -19.21
CA VAL A 96 6.57 3.67 -18.99
C VAL A 96 5.18 4.26 -18.75
N LEU A 97 5.02 4.98 -17.64
CA LEU A 97 3.79 5.71 -17.30
C LEU A 97 4.02 7.22 -17.33
N PRO A 98 3.07 8.02 -17.84
CA PRO A 98 3.20 9.49 -17.86
C PRO A 98 3.24 10.07 -16.45
N ASN A 99 2.33 9.61 -15.58
CA ASN A 99 2.27 9.95 -14.17
C ASN A 99 2.28 8.64 -13.38
N MET A 100 3.20 8.51 -12.44
CA MET A 100 3.17 7.44 -11.44
C MET A 100 2.45 7.93 -10.19
N VAL A 101 2.28 7.04 -9.19
CA VAL A 101 1.65 7.35 -7.90
C VAL A 101 2.05 8.76 -7.45
N SER A 102 1.04 9.61 -7.26
CA SER A 102 1.23 10.97 -6.74
C SER A 102 2.00 10.92 -5.42
N ASP A 103 2.71 12.00 -5.09
CA ASP A 103 3.57 12.07 -3.90
C ASP A 103 2.97 11.36 -2.69
N LEU A 104 3.67 10.34 -2.18
CA LEU A 104 3.21 9.61 -1.00
C LEU A 104 3.05 10.61 0.14
N ALA A 105 1.93 10.51 0.86
CA ALA A 105 1.62 11.45 1.93
C ALA A 105 2.74 11.51 2.98
N ALA A 106 3.05 12.70 3.46
CA ALA A 106 3.99 12.87 4.57
C ALA A 106 3.31 12.44 5.87
N CYS A 107 4.12 11.89 6.76
CA CYS A 107 3.75 11.65 8.13
C CYS A 107 4.66 12.48 9.04
N ALA A 108 4.08 13.25 9.96
CA ALA A 108 4.85 13.97 10.96
C ALA A 108 5.53 12.96 11.89
N GLU A 109 6.77 13.25 12.29
CA GLU A 109 7.47 12.41 13.25
C GLU A 109 6.73 12.37 14.60
N PRO A 110 6.56 11.17 15.21
CA PRO A 110 6.00 11.05 16.56
C PRO A 110 6.83 11.81 17.60
N LYS A 111 6.19 12.23 18.69
CA LYS A 111 6.88 12.97 19.78
C LYS A 111 8.08 12.22 20.35
N ASP A 112 8.00 10.90 20.44
CA ASP A 112 9.07 10.03 20.96
C ASP A 112 10.04 9.56 19.85
N GLY A 113 9.91 10.11 18.64
CA GLY A 113 10.63 9.67 17.45
C GLY A 113 10.20 8.30 16.94
N TRP A 114 10.91 7.83 15.90
CA TRP A 114 10.61 6.55 15.25
C TRP A 114 11.05 5.30 16.03
N LYS A 115 11.83 5.45 17.11
CA LYS A 115 12.39 4.36 17.92
C LYS A 115 13.06 3.25 17.10
N ILE A 116 13.65 3.62 15.96
CA ILE A 116 14.45 2.74 15.11
C ILE A 116 15.83 2.59 15.77
N PRO A 117 16.35 1.37 15.97
CA PRO A 117 17.68 1.17 16.53
C PRO A 117 18.76 1.89 15.71
N ASN A 118 19.71 2.54 16.40
CA ASN A 118 20.72 3.40 15.76
C ASN A 118 21.58 2.65 14.72
N GLU A 119 21.84 1.37 14.96
CA GLU A 119 22.56 0.47 14.06
C GLU A 119 21.80 0.19 12.76
N LEU A 120 20.47 0.26 12.78
CA LEU A 120 19.62 0.01 11.60
C LEU A 120 19.26 1.29 10.84
N LEU A 121 19.37 2.46 11.48
CA LEU A 121 18.99 3.75 10.90
C LEU A 121 19.77 4.08 9.62
N ARG A 122 21.06 3.69 9.54
CA ARG A 122 21.89 3.85 8.34
C ARG A 122 21.61 2.82 7.24
N SER A 123 20.89 1.75 7.59
CA SER A 123 20.58 0.63 6.69
C SER A 123 19.15 0.68 6.17
N LEU A 124 18.43 1.79 6.38
CA LEU A 124 17.09 1.97 5.84
C LEU A 124 17.10 2.05 4.30
N ALA A 125 16.20 1.28 3.68
CA ALA A 125 16.00 1.27 2.24
C ALA A 125 15.55 2.65 1.74
N ASP A 126 14.65 3.31 2.46
CA ASP A 126 14.25 4.71 2.26
C ASP A 126 14.48 5.54 3.54
N PRO A 127 15.60 6.28 3.66
CA PRO A 127 15.90 7.12 4.83
C PRO A 127 14.92 8.27 5.05
N GLN A 128 14.13 8.62 4.02
CA GLN A 128 13.14 9.69 4.04
C GLN A 128 11.72 9.15 3.88
N PHE A 129 11.47 7.92 4.35
CA PHE A 129 10.19 7.23 4.19
C PHE A 129 8.97 8.05 4.64
N TYR A 130 9.15 8.91 5.64
CA TYR A 130 8.12 9.78 6.24
C TYR A 130 7.87 11.10 5.49
N GLN A 131 8.70 11.45 4.51
CA GLN A 131 8.59 12.72 3.77
C GLN A 131 7.74 12.56 2.50
N ARG A 132 7.02 13.64 2.13
CA ARG A 132 6.36 13.75 0.81
C ARG A 132 7.42 13.73 -0.27
N ARG A 133 7.46 12.65 -1.05
CA ARG A 133 8.36 12.48 -2.19
C ARG A 133 7.71 11.62 -3.26
N GLY A 134 7.86 12.04 -4.51
CA GLY A 134 7.39 11.31 -5.67
C GLY A 134 8.07 9.96 -5.84
N VAL A 135 7.34 9.03 -6.45
CA VAL A 135 7.80 7.68 -6.77
C VAL A 135 8.06 7.59 -8.26
N ASP A 136 9.26 7.17 -8.64
CA ASP A 136 9.68 7.03 -10.03
C ASP A 136 9.81 5.59 -10.50
N LEU A 137 9.78 4.63 -9.57
CA LEU A 137 9.80 3.20 -9.88
C LEU A 137 8.73 2.47 -9.07
N LEU A 138 7.95 1.61 -9.71
CA LEU A 138 7.12 0.61 -9.06
C LEU A 138 7.69 -0.75 -9.42
N ILE A 139 8.08 -1.50 -8.40
CA ILE A 139 8.59 -2.87 -8.52
C ILE A 139 7.46 -3.82 -8.17
N GLY A 140 7.08 -4.66 -9.14
CA GLY A 140 5.92 -5.53 -9.07
C GLY A 140 6.18 -6.86 -8.37
N GLY A 141 5.13 -7.66 -8.27
CA GLY A 141 5.11 -9.01 -7.70
C GLY A 141 5.95 -10.03 -8.46
N ASP A 142 6.38 -9.72 -9.68
CA ASP A 142 7.27 -10.56 -10.49
C ASP A 142 8.67 -10.71 -9.88
N VAL A 143 9.12 -9.73 -9.09
CA VAL A 143 10.40 -9.79 -8.35
C VAL A 143 10.28 -9.41 -6.87
N PHE A 144 9.11 -8.96 -6.41
CA PHE A 144 8.90 -8.50 -5.03
C PHE A 144 9.40 -9.52 -4.00
N PHE A 145 9.04 -10.79 -4.16
CA PHE A 145 9.38 -11.85 -3.22
C PHE A 145 10.85 -12.28 -3.29
N ASP A 146 11.57 -11.93 -4.35
CA ASP A 146 13.02 -12.12 -4.46
C ASP A 146 13.79 -11.01 -3.73
N ILE A 147 13.15 -9.86 -3.52
CA ILE A 147 13.74 -8.68 -2.85
C ILE A 147 13.51 -8.73 -1.34
N ILE A 148 12.32 -9.12 -0.90
CA ILE A 148 11.95 -9.13 0.51
C ILE A 148 12.66 -10.28 1.26
N GLY A 149 13.31 -9.94 2.37
CA GLY A 149 13.99 -10.87 3.26
C GLY A 149 13.04 -11.53 4.26
N SER A 150 13.57 -12.45 5.07
CA SER A 150 12.79 -13.22 6.04
C SER A 150 12.62 -12.53 7.39
N GLU A 151 13.48 -11.58 7.75
CA GLU A 151 13.44 -10.93 9.06
C GLU A 151 12.44 -9.77 9.10
N ARG A 152 11.63 -9.72 10.17
CA ARG A 152 10.77 -8.59 10.51
C ARG A 152 10.93 -8.21 11.97
N LYS A 153 11.13 -6.91 12.24
CA LYS A 153 11.36 -6.37 13.59
C LYS A 153 10.33 -5.29 13.87
N MET A 154 9.54 -5.45 14.93
CA MET A 154 8.64 -4.38 15.39
C MET A 154 9.45 -3.23 15.96
N ILE A 155 9.07 -2.00 15.65
CA ILE A 155 9.65 -0.80 16.27
C ILE A 155 8.69 -0.28 17.34
N GLY A 156 9.21 0.29 18.43
CA GLY A 156 8.42 0.69 19.61
C GLY A 156 7.46 1.88 19.39
N THR A 157 7.16 2.20 18.13
CA THR A 157 6.36 3.33 17.68
C THR A 157 5.13 2.79 16.95
N GLY A 158 4.04 2.55 17.68
CA GLY A 158 2.83 1.94 17.14
C GLY A 158 3.04 0.53 16.59
N PRO A 159 2.18 0.05 15.66
CA PRO A 159 2.35 -1.24 14.99
C PRO A 159 3.31 -1.18 13.80
N LEU A 160 4.29 -0.26 13.83
CA LEU A 160 5.31 -0.16 12.79
C LEU A 160 6.34 -1.28 12.90
N SER A 161 6.92 -1.65 11.76
CA SER A 161 7.96 -2.67 11.68
C SER A 161 8.99 -2.36 10.61
N LEU A 162 10.20 -2.85 10.83
CA LEU A 162 11.25 -2.95 9.83
C LEU A 162 11.18 -4.33 9.19
N GLN A 163 11.11 -4.35 7.86
CA GLN A 163 11.17 -5.55 7.05
C GLN A 163 12.53 -5.61 6.37
N ASP A 164 13.27 -6.71 6.56
CA ASP A 164 14.53 -6.93 5.88
C ASP A 164 14.31 -7.09 4.36
N SER A 165 15.29 -6.65 3.57
CA SER A 165 15.28 -6.80 2.12
C SER A 165 16.68 -6.64 1.52
N ALA A 166 16.86 -7.11 0.29
CA ALA A 166 18.08 -6.91 -0.48
C ALA A 166 18.45 -5.43 -0.73
N LEU A 167 17.47 -4.52 -0.55
CA LEU A 167 17.63 -3.07 -0.72
C LEU A 167 17.88 -2.32 0.60
N GLY A 168 17.86 -3.02 1.74
CA GLY A 168 17.94 -2.46 3.10
C GLY A 168 16.65 -2.67 3.91
N TRP A 169 16.60 -2.13 5.11
CA TRP A 169 15.43 -2.24 6.00
C TRP A 169 14.31 -1.32 5.53
N ILE A 170 13.15 -1.89 5.24
CA ILE A 170 11.97 -1.17 4.79
C ILE A 170 11.06 -0.89 5.99
N VAL A 171 10.65 0.36 6.18
CA VAL A 171 9.66 0.72 7.19
C VAL A 171 8.26 0.42 6.65
N THR A 172 7.48 -0.37 7.37
CA THR A 172 6.11 -0.76 7.02
C THR A 172 5.21 -0.72 8.24
N GLY A 173 3.91 -0.64 8.00
CA GLY A 173 2.88 -0.68 9.05
C GLY A 173 2.04 0.59 9.08
N GLU A 174 1.09 0.59 10.01
CA GLU A 174 0.18 1.70 10.22
C GLU A 174 0.62 2.52 11.43
N LEU A 175 0.43 3.83 11.37
CA LEU A 175 0.59 4.72 12.50
C LEU A 175 -0.73 5.45 12.74
N GLY A 176 -1.30 5.29 13.92
CA GLY A 176 -2.42 6.09 14.37
C GLY A 176 -2.01 7.55 14.50
N VAL A 177 -2.67 8.45 13.77
CA VAL A 177 -2.41 9.88 13.78
C VAL A 177 -3.60 10.61 14.41
N ASN A 178 -3.37 11.29 15.53
CA ASN A 178 -4.30 12.31 16.01
C ASN A 178 -4.13 13.52 15.09
N CYS A 179 -4.92 13.58 14.02
CA CYS A 179 -4.77 14.57 12.96
C CYS A 179 -5.06 15.99 13.44
N PHE A 180 -4.01 16.83 13.53
CA PHE A 180 -4.09 18.29 13.50
C PHE A 180 -3.40 18.86 12.24
N LEU A 181 -3.59 18.24 11.07
CA LEU A 181 -2.99 18.74 9.83
C LEU A 181 -4.04 19.20 8.82
N GLY A 182 -3.99 20.51 8.58
CA GLY A 182 -4.78 21.26 7.62
C GLY A 182 -4.67 20.73 6.20
N THR A 183 -5.84 20.51 5.63
CA THR A 183 -6.12 20.22 4.24
C THR A 183 -5.92 21.49 3.40
N ASN A 184 -4.69 21.79 2.98
CA ASN A 184 -4.47 22.72 1.86
C ASN A 184 -3.75 21.99 0.74
N SER A 185 -4.53 21.31 -0.10
CA SER A 185 -4.15 20.88 -1.44
C SER A 185 -5.42 20.74 -2.26
N LEU A 186 -5.78 21.84 -2.96
CA LEU A 186 -6.62 21.93 -4.15
C LEU A 186 -7.34 20.63 -4.55
N GLY A 187 -8.55 20.52 -4.02
CA GLY A 187 -9.54 19.49 -4.29
C GLY A 187 -10.85 19.80 -3.57
N GLU A 188 -11.15 21.10 -3.36
CA GLU A 188 -12.49 21.54 -2.99
C GLU A 188 -13.32 21.60 -4.27
N ASP A 189 -13.95 20.48 -4.58
CA ASP A 189 -15.27 20.41 -5.19
C ASP A 189 -15.72 18.96 -5.05
N MET A 190 -16.75 18.74 -4.23
CA MET A 190 -17.45 17.47 -3.93
C MET A 190 -17.25 16.86 -2.53
N GLU A 191 -17.09 17.67 -1.47
CA GLU A 191 -17.04 17.17 -0.09
C GLU A 191 -18.09 17.78 0.87
N SER A 192 -19.32 18.01 0.39
CA SER A 192 -20.46 18.39 1.26
C SER A 192 -21.51 17.30 1.46
N SER A 193 -21.45 16.17 0.73
CA SER A 193 -22.49 15.12 0.80
C SER A 193 -22.20 13.98 1.78
N TRP A 194 -20.94 13.73 2.14
CA TRP A 194 -20.55 12.51 2.87
C TRP A 194 -20.38 12.68 4.39
N ARG A 195 -20.55 13.89 4.92
CA ARG A 195 -20.28 14.19 6.33
C ARG A 195 -21.37 13.73 7.31
N THR A 196 -22.57 13.42 6.82
CA THR A 196 -23.70 13.08 7.70
C THR A 196 -23.82 11.56 7.92
N GLU A 197 -23.27 10.72 7.04
CA GLU A 197 -23.49 9.26 7.09
C GLU A 197 -22.43 8.50 7.91
N LEU A 198 -21.22 9.05 8.10
CA LEU A 198 -20.10 8.30 8.71
C LEU A 198 -20.08 8.29 10.25
N VAL A 199 -20.94 9.06 10.92
CA VAL A 199 -21.02 9.05 12.38
C VAL A 199 -21.90 7.90 12.88
N ASP A 200 -22.86 7.44 12.07
CA ASP A 200 -23.78 6.35 12.45
C ASP A 200 -23.23 4.95 12.11
N ASP A 201 -22.42 4.83 11.05
CA ASP A 201 -22.00 3.50 10.54
C ASP A 201 -20.87 2.84 11.35
N CYS A 202 -20.14 3.59 12.19
CA CYS A 202 -19.11 3.00 13.03
C CYS A 202 -19.68 2.20 14.21
N ALA A 203 -20.96 2.42 14.55
CA ALA A 203 -21.68 1.65 15.57
C ALA A 203 -22.34 0.37 15.02
N ASN A 204 -22.58 0.28 13.71
CA ASN A 204 -23.37 -0.77 13.08
C ASN A 204 -22.57 -1.75 12.21
N PHE A 205 -21.24 -1.62 12.17
CA PHE A 205 -20.37 -2.48 11.36
C PHE A 205 -20.43 -3.93 11.86
N GLY A 206 -21.22 -4.75 11.16
CA GLY A 206 -21.40 -6.17 11.42
C GLY A 206 -22.86 -6.61 11.56
N GLN A 207 -23.81 -5.75 11.90
CA GLN A 207 -25.19 -6.21 12.19
C GLN A 207 -25.96 -6.72 10.96
N THR A 208 -25.61 -6.28 9.74
CA THR A 208 -26.36 -6.61 8.52
C THR A 208 -25.69 -7.62 7.59
N SER A 209 -24.56 -8.23 8.01
CA SER A 209 -23.90 -9.24 7.20
C SER A 209 -24.82 -10.46 6.97
N LYS A 210 -24.76 -11.08 5.79
CA LYS A 210 -25.61 -12.27 5.47
C LYS A 210 -25.45 -13.40 6.49
N SER A 211 -24.27 -13.52 7.10
CA SER A 211 -24.00 -14.50 8.16
C SER A 211 -24.74 -14.17 9.46
N ASN A 212 -24.85 -12.89 9.81
CA ASN A 212 -25.50 -12.45 11.05
C ASN A 212 -27.03 -12.39 10.90
N ARG A 213 -27.56 -12.11 9.69
CA ARG A 213 -29.00 -12.25 9.40
C ARG A 213 -29.45 -13.71 9.54
N LYS A 214 -28.61 -14.66 9.10
CA LYS A 214 -28.90 -16.08 9.22
C LYS A 214 -28.91 -16.55 10.68
N SER A 215 -28.01 -16.05 11.53
CA SER A 215 -28.02 -16.41 12.97
C SER A 215 -29.22 -15.83 13.71
N LEU A 216 -29.70 -14.63 13.32
CA LEU A 216 -30.86 -14.02 13.95
C LEU A 216 -32.16 -14.78 13.60
N GLU A 217 -32.32 -15.13 12.32
CA GLU A 217 -33.45 -15.93 11.85
C GLU A 217 -33.44 -17.34 12.45
N GLU A 218 -32.25 -17.95 12.64
CA GLU A 218 -32.09 -19.21 13.36
C GLU A 218 -32.48 -19.09 14.84
N GLN A 219 -32.14 -17.99 15.53
CA GLN A 219 -32.54 -17.76 16.92
C GLN A 219 -34.05 -17.55 17.06
N GLU A 220 -34.67 -16.75 16.18
CA GLU A 220 -36.12 -16.53 16.17
C GLU A 220 -36.89 -17.83 15.88
N ALA A 221 -36.38 -18.67 14.96
CA ALA A 221 -36.97 -19.98 14.67
C ALA A 221 -36.88 -20.93 15.87
N VAL A 222 -35.77 -20.92 16.61
CA VAL A 222 -35.60 -21.72 17.84
C VAL A 222 -36.53 -21.23 18.94
N GLU A 223 -36.62 -19.91 19.19
CA GLU A 223 -37.52 -19.37 20.21
C GLU A 223 -38.99 -19.66 19.87
N HIS A 224 -39.39 -19.50 18.62
CA HIS A 224 -40.73 -19.84 18.17
C HIS A 224 -41.04 -21.33 18.39
N PHE A 225 -40.10 -22.22 18.09
CA PHE A 225 -40.26 -23.66 18.35
C PHE A 225 -40.38 -23.93 19.85
N MET A 226 -39.56 -23.32 20.70
CA MET A 226 -39.64 -23.52 22.15
C MET A 226 -40.93 -22.99 22.77
N GLN A 227 -41.49 -21.91 22.23
CA GLN A 227 -42.74 -21.31 22.73
C GLN A 227 -43.98 -22.04 22.24
N ASN A 228 -43.96 -22.55 21.00
CA ASN A 228 -45.15 -23.08 20.34
C ASN A 228 -45.15 -24.59 20.16
N THR A 229 -44.16 -25.30 20.69
CA THR A 229 -44.06 -26.75 20.55
C THR A 229 -43.81 -27.42 21.89
N ILE A 230 -44.66 -28.39 22.23
CA ILE A 230 -44.55 -29.17 23.47
C ILE A 230 -44.21 -30.60 23.10
N ARG A 231 -43.26 -31.18 23.84
CA ARG A 231 -42.85 -32.57 23.64
C ARG A 231 -43.72 -33.49 24.48
N ASP A 232 -44.38 -34.45 23.85
CA ASP A 232 -45.16 -35.49 24.53
C ASP A 232 -44.24 -36.54 25.18
N ASP A 233 -44.81 -37.36 26.07
CA ASP A 233 -44.08 -38.42 26.80
C ASP A 233 -43.55 -39.55 25.89
N GLU A 234 -44.00 -39.60 24.63
CA GLU A 234 -43.48 -40.50 23.59
C GLU A 234 -42.37 -39.85 22.74
N GLY A 235 -41.99 -38.62 23.08
CA GLY A 235 -40.88 -37.89 22.48
C GLY A 235 -41.20 -37.17 21.17
N ARG A 236 -42.48 -37.09 20.77
CA ARG A 236 -42.94 -36.37 19.58
C ARG A 236 -43.27 -34.91 19.92
N PHE A 237 -43.10 -34.06 18.92
CA PHE A 237 -43.33 -32.62 19.02
C PHE A 237 -44.70 -32.31 18.41
N ALA A 238 -45.58 -31.65 19.18
CA ALA A 238 -46.89 -31.15 18.75
C ALA A 238 -46.93 -29.63 18.80
#